data_AF-A0A7C4VMU0-F1
#
_entry.id   AF-A0A7C4VMU0-F1
#
_cell.length_a   1.000
_cell.length_b   1.000
_cell.length_c   1.000
_cell.angle_alpha   90.00
_cell.angle_beta   90.00
_cell.angle_gamma   90.00
#
_symmetry.space_group_name_H-M   'P 1'
#
loop_
_entity.id
_entity.type
_entity.pdbx_description
1 polymer ?
#
loop_
_entity_poly.entity_id
_entity_poly.type
_entity_poly.pdbx_seq_one_letter_code
_entity_poly.pdbx_strand_id
1 'polypeptide(L)'
;MRVKVLWMCIALAACATVGGALPSPRYADAASRGALASFLAGRPSAGQVEQTTQNWSHALGDSFACGVSVRHVIDAGLVGALEIGAMNAAMSQGGEREVREGVRSYVGELARLLTDRRPRPSAQRCEALEGWAPRTADAGREAVERARRNGLMDSEYGILLDLLSR
;
A
#
# COMPACT_ATOMS: atom_id res chain seq x y z
N MET A 1 13.03 -0.60 -41.63
CA MET A 1 12.30 -0.04 -40.46
C MET A 1 11.84 -1.08 -39.44
N ARG A 2 11.67 -2.37 -39.77
CA ARG A 2 11.20 -3.42 -38.83
C ARG A 2 12.20 -3.87 -37.76
N VAL A 3 13.51 -3.74 -38.02
CA VAL A 3 14.56 -4.24 -37.10
C VAL A 3 14.86 -3.27 -35.94
N LYS A 4 14.68 -1.95 -36.13
CA LYS A 4 14.94 -0.96 -35.07
C LYS A 4 13.88 -0.95 -33.96
N VAL A 5 12.66 -1.41 -34.24
CA VAL A 5 11.58 -1.52 -33.23
C VAL A 5 11.81 -2.70 -32.29
N LEU A 6 12.41 -3.79 -32.79
CA LEU A 6 12.63 -5.01 -32.01
C LEU A 6 13.63 -4.80 -30.85
N TRP A 7 14.65 -3.97 -31.06
CA TRP A 7 15.66 -3.66 -30.04
C TRP A 7 15.13 -2.78 -28.91
N MET A 8 14.15 -1.93 -29.19
CA MET A 8 13.55 -1.06 -28.17
C MET A 8 12.67 -1.86 -27.20
N CYS A 9 12.01 -2.92 -27.68
CA CYS A 9 11.19 -3.79 -26.82
C CYS A 9 12.01 -4.67 -25.88
N ILE A 10 13.24 -5.06 -26.25
CA ILE A 10 14.09 -5.92 -25.41
C ILE A 10 14.72 -5.14 -24.24
N ALA A 11 15.02 -3.85 -24.43
CA ALA A 11 15.53 -3.00 -23.35
C ALA A 11 14.49 -2.71 -22.24
N LEU A 12 13.20 -2.75 -22.56
CA LEU A 12 12.10 -2.58 -21.59
C LEU A 12 11.76 -3.86 -20.81
N ALA A 13 12.19 -5.04 -21.28
CA ALA A 13 11.95 -6.31 -20.59
C ALA A 13 12.92 -6.56 -19.41
N ALA A 14 14.03 -5.81 -19.32
CA ALA A 14 15.05 -5.99 -18.29
C ALA A 14 14.68 -5.40 -16.91
N CYS A 15 13.64 -4.58 -16.81
CA CYS A 15 13.11 -4.09 -15.53
C CYS A 15 12.05 -5.03 -14.91
N ALA A 16 11.79 -6.19 -15.51
CA ALA A 16 10.68 -7.06 -15.10
C ALA A 16 11.03 -8.19 -14.11
N THR A 17 12.27 -8.28 -13.61
CA THR A 17 12.62 -9.29 -12.59
C THR A 17 13.49 -8.71 -11.48
N VAL A 18 12.95 -7.74 -10.76
CA VAL A 18 13.41 -7.44 -9.39
C VAL A 18 12.49 -8.23 -8.46
N GLY A 19 13.06 -9.08 -7.60
CA GLY A 19 12.33 -10.06 -6.81
C GLY A 19 11.06 -9.52 -6.16
N GLY A 20 9.91 -10.11 -6.50
CA GLY A 20 8.58 -9.88 -5.93
C GLY A 20 8.26 -8.40 -5.67
N ALA A 21 7.69 -7.72 -6.67
CA ALA A 21 7.27 -6.31 -6.56
C ALA A 21 6.60 -6.03 -5.21
N LEU A 22 7.22 -5.16 -4.41
CA LEU A 22 6.70 -4.76 -3.12
C LEU A 22 5.46 -3.88 -3.32
N PRO A 23 4.47 -3.96 -2.40
CA PRO A 23 3.22 -3.24 -2.56
C PRO A 23 3.44 -1.73 -2.44
N SER A 24 2.56 -0.95 -3.08
CA SER A 24 2.59 0.51 -3.12
C SER A 24 1.19 1.10 -2.93
N PRO A 25 1.06 2.30 -2.33
CA PRO A 25 -0.23 2.91 -2.03
C PRO A 25 -0.81 3.64 -3.27
N ARG A 26 -1.51 2.92 -4.15
CA ARG A 26 -2.13 3.49 -5.37
C ARG A 26 -3.48 4.14 -5.09
N TYR A 27 -4.38 3.41 -4.42
CA TYR A 27 -5.72 3.87 -4.11
C TYR A 27 -5.73 4.92 -3.01
N ALA A 28 -4.85 4.81 -2.02
CA ALA A 28 -4.65 5.85 -1.01
C ALA A 28 -4.08 7.14 -1.64
N ASP A 29 -3.11 7.03 -2.56
CA ASP A 29 -2.58 8.18 -3.29
C ASP A 29 -3.68 8.85 -4.14
N ALA A 30 -4.48 8.06 -4.86
CA ALA A 30 -5.61 8.56 -5.63
C ALA A 30 -6.66 9.27 -4.75
N ALA A 31 -7.03 8.65 -3.61
CA ALA A 31 -7.97 9.22 -2.65
C ALA A 31 -7.50 10.59 -2.14
N SER A 32 -6.20 10.74 -1.84
CA SER A 32 -5.65 12.02 -1.39
C SER A 32 -5.68 13.15 -2.44
N ARG A 33 -5.82 12.81 -3.72
CA ARG A 33 -5.90 13.77 -4.85
C ARG A 33 -7.35 14.14 -5.19
N GLY A 34 -8.34 13.49 -4.59
CA GLY A 34 -9.76 13.79 -4.73
C GLY A 34 -10.49 12.92 -5.75
N ALA A 35 -11.78 13.22 -5.95
CA ALA A 35 -12.73 12.33 -6.63
C ALA A 35 -12.33 11.94 -8.06
N LEU A 36 -11.78 12.86 -8.85
CA LEU A 36 -11.33 12.57 -10.22
C LEU A 36 -10.19 11.54 -10.23
N ALA A 37 -9.22 11.66 -9.34
CA ALA A 37 -8.12 10.71 -9.23
C ALA A 37 -8.61 9.34 -8.75
N SER A 38 -9.51 9.31 -7.75
CA SER A 38 -10.16 8.07 -7.30
C SER A 38 -10.95 7.39 -8.42
N PHE A 39 -11.64 8.15 -9.27
CA PHE A 39 -12.35 7.62 -10.42
C PHE A 39 -11.38 6.99 -11.44
N LEU A 40 -10.29 7.68 -11.76
CA LEU A 40 -9.25 7.18 -12.69
C LEU A 40 -8.48 5.98 -12.13
N ALA A 41 -8.41 5.82 -10.82
CA ALA A 41 -7.83 4.62 -10.19
C ALA A 41 -8.63 3.35 -10.50
N GLY A 42 -9.90 3.49 -10.87
CA GLY A 42 -10.81 2.40 -11.22
C GLY A 42 -11.48 1.77 -10.02
N ARG A 43 -12.36 0.80 -10.28
CA ARG A 43 -13.05 0.03 -9.23
C ARG A 43 -12.37 -1.33 -9.07
N PRO A 44 -11.78 -1.64 -7.90
CA PRO A 44 -11.15 -2.93 -7.69
C PRO A 44 -12.21 -4.02 -7.50
N SER A 45 -11.88 -5.25 -7.87
CA SER A 45 -12.66 -6.44 -7.53
C SER A 45 -12.33 -6.94 -6.13
N ALA A 46 -13.22 -7.72 -5.51
CA ALA A 46 -12.96 -8.33 -4.20
C ALA A 46 -11.67 -9.18 -4.19
N GLY A 47 -11.39 -9.90 -5.28
CA GLY A 47 -10.14 -10.66 -5.41
C GLY A 47 -8.90 -9.77 -5.47
N GLN A 48 -8.99 -8.57 -6.04
CA GLN A 48 -7.89 -7.61 -6.05
C GLN A 48 -7.63 -7.02 -4.66
N VAL A 49 -8.68 -6.74 -3.89
CA VAL A 49 -8.55 -6.30 -2.49
C VAL A 49 -7.83 -7.37 -1.67
N GLU A 50 -8.31 -8.62 -1.74
CA GLU A 50 -7.73 -9.75 -1.01
C GLU A 50 -6.26 -9.98 -1.39
N GLN A 51 -5.94 -10.00 -2.69
CA GLN A 51 -4.57 -10.15 -3.15
C GLN A 51 -3.67 -9.01 -2.68
N THR A 52 -4.17 -7.78 -2.65
CA THR A 52 -3.42 -6.62 -2.16
C THR A 52 -3.18 -6.73 -0.66
N THR A 53 -4.20 -7.13 0.12
CA THR A 53 -4.07 -7.42 1.57
C THR A 53 -2.97 -8.44 1.82
N GLN A 54 -2.99 -9.57 1.12
CA GLN A 54 -1.96 -10.62 1.26
C GLN A 54 -0.56 -10.12 0.91
N ASN A 55 -0.42 -9.35 -0.18
CA ASN A 55 0.87 -8.79 -0.60
C ASN A 55 1.45 -7.85 0.47
N TRP A 56 0.61 -7.00 1.07
CA TRP A 56 1.01 -6.15 2.18
C TRP A 56 1.36 -6.96 3.44
N SER A 57 0.50 -7.89 3.85
CA SER A 57 0.76 -8.75 5.02
C SER A 57 2.07 -9.53 4.87
N HIS A 58 2.38 -10.01 3.65
CA HIS A 58 3.65 -10.66 3.35
C HIS A 58 4.85 -9.70 3.45
N ALA A 59 4.78 -8.53 2.83
CA ALA A 59 5.87 -7.56 2.89
C ALA A 59 6.17 -7.10 4.34
N LEU A 60 5.14 -6.91 5.15
CA LEU A 60 5.27 -6.49 6.54
C LEU A 60 5.81 -7.61 7.43
N GLY A 61 5.27 -8.83 7.30
CA GLY A 61 5.79 -10.00 8.01
C GLY A 61 7.25 -10.28 7.67
N ASP A 62 7.63 -10.16 6.39
CA ASP A 62 9.01 -10.31 5.95
C ASP A 62 9.90 -9.18 6.49
N SER A 63 9.39 -7.95 6.61
CA SER A 63 10.12 -6.82 7.17
C SER A 63 10.48 -7.07 8.64
N PHE A 64 9.55 -7.60 9.43
CA PHE A 64 9.83 -8.02 10.82
C PHE A 64 10.87 -9.13 10.87
N ALA A 65 10.75 -10.17 10.03
CA ALA A 65 11.72 -11.27 9.98
C ALA A 65 13.12 -10.84 9.52
N CYS A 66 13.19 -9.80 8.68
CA CYS A 66 14.44 -9.18 8.24
C CYS A 66 15.09 -8.27 9.28
N GLY A 67 14.34 -7.84 10.31
CA GLY A 67 14.83 -6.91 11.34
C GLY A 67 14.79 -5.45 10.91
N VAL A 68 13.91 -5.09 9.96
CA VAL A 68 13.67 -3.68 9.59
C VAL A 68 13.14 -2.93 10.81
N SER A 69 13.46 -1.63 10.93
CA SER A 69 12.98 -0.76 12.01
C SER A 69 11.47 -0.92 12.24
N VAL A 70 11.09 -1.37 13.45
CA VAL A 70 9.69 -1.61 13.83
C VAL A 70 8.82 -0.39 13.57
N ARG A 71 9.34 0.83 13.82
CA ARG A 71 8.63 2.08 13.53
C ARG A 71 8.29 2.21 12.06
N HIS A 72 9.26 2.02 11.16
CA HIS A 72 9.02 2.09 9.72
C HIS A 72 8.07 1.00 9.23
N VAL A 73 8.13 -0.20 9.82
CA VAL A 73 7.20 -1.29 9.46
C VAL A 73 5.78 -0.97 9.91
N ILE A 74 5.59 -0.41 11.11
CA ILE A 74 4.27 0.03 11.58
C ILE A 74 3.73 1.16 10.70
N ASP A 75 4.54 2.17 10.41
CA ASP A 75 4.13 3.30 9.56
C ASP A 75 3.74 2.82 8.16
N ALA A 76 4.54 1.93 7.55
CA ALA A 76 4.20 1.29 6.28
C ALA A 76 2.92 0.43 6.39
N GLY A 77 2.70 -0.26 7.51
CA GLY A 77 1.48 -1.01 7.78
C GLY A 77 0.24 -0.13 7.81
N LEU A 78 0.31 1.04 8.43
CA LEU A 78 -0.79 2.01 8.41
C LEU A 78 -1.09 2.52 6.99
N VAL A 79 -0.05 2.69 6.16
CA VAL A 79 -0.23 3.00 4.72
C VAL A 79 -0.90 1.84 3.98
N GLY A 80 -0.55 0.60 4.29
CA GLY A 80 -1.27 -0.58 3.79
C GLY A 80 -2.75 -0.57 4.19
N ALA A 81 -3.06 -0.20 5.44
CA ALA A 81 -4.44 -0.10 5.91
C ALA A 81 -5.24 0.95 5.13
N LEU A 82 -4.62 2.08 4.79
CA LEU A 82 -5.22 3.11 3.95
C LEU A 82 -5.50 2.62 2.54
N GLU A 83 -4.53 1.92 1.94
CA GLU A 83 -4.69 1.37 0.61
C GLU A 83 -5.89 0.43 0.55
N ILE A 84 -5.98 -0.51 1.49
CA ILE A 84 -7.09 -1.47 1.57
C ILE A 84 -8.42 -0.76 1.89
N GLY A 85 -8.41 0.24 2.77
CA GLY A 85 -9.59 1.06 3.06
C GLY A 85 -10.09 1.80 1.83
N ALA A 86 -9.20 2.44 1.08
CA ALA A 86 -9.51 3.17 -0.15
C ALA A 86 -10.01 2.23 -1.26
N MET A 87 -9.44 1.03 -1.38
CA MET A 87 -9.92 0.01 -2.29
C MET A 87 -11.33 -0.48 -1.94
N ASN A 88 -11.62 -0.74 -0.65
CA ASN A 88 -12.95 -1.14 -0.21
C ASN A 88 -14.00 -0.03 -0.44
N ALA A 89 -13.63 1.24 -0.20
CA ALA A 89 -14.48 2.38 -0.51
C ALA A 89 -14.83 2.43 -2.01
N ALA A 90 -13.82 2.28 -2.87
CA ALA A 90 -13.99 2.25 -4.32
C ALA A 90 -14.83 1.04 -4.77
N MET A 91 -14.63 -0.13 -4.16
CA MET A 91 -15.37 -1.36 -4.45
C MET A 91 -16.85 -1.27 -4.06
N SER A 92 -17.20 -0.63 -2.95
CA SER A 92 -18.56 -0.67 -2.37
C SER A 92 -19.47 0.52 -2.73
N GLN A 93 -19.02 1.48 -3.53
CA GLN A 93 -19.79 2.71 -3.83
C GLN A 93 -20.14 3.57 -2.58
N GLY A 94 -19.27 3.59 -1.56
CA GLY A 94 -19.38 4.51 -0.44
C GLY A 94 -20.28 3.99 0.68
N GLY A 95 -19.64 3.62 1.79
CA GLY A 95 -20.28 3.34 3.06
C GLY A 95 -19.19 3.39 4.14
N GLU A 96 -19.20 4.42 4.99
CA GLU A 96 -18.22 4.60 6.07
C GLU A 96 -18.04 3.34 6.94
N ARG A 97 -19.10 2.54 7.07
CA ARG A 97 -19.13 1.33 7.90
C ARG A 97 -18.27 0.23 7.29
N GLU A 98 -18.43 -0.05 5.99
CA GLU A 98 -17.68 -1.06 5.26
C GLU A 98 -16.19 -0.69 5.16
N VAL A 99 -15.89 0.60 4.98
CA VAL A 99 -14.50 1.11 5.02
C VAL A 99 -13.87 0.89 6.40
N ARG A 100 -14.58 1.26 7.46
CA ARG A 100 -14.10 1.12 8.85
C ARG A 100 -13.89 -0.34 9.24
N GLU A 101 -14.75 -1.24 8.78
CA GLU A 101 -14.64 -2.67 9.03
C GLU A 101 -13.43 -3.27 8.31
N GLY A 102 -13.21 -2.94 7.04
CA GLY A 102 -12.04 -3.37 6.29
C GLY A 102 -10.72 -2.91 6.93
N VAL A 103 -10.67 -1.65 7.38
CA VAL A 103 -9.50 -1.09 8.08
C VAL A 103 -9.27 -1.76 9.42
N ARG A 104 -10.32 -1.96 10.23
CA ARG A 104 -10.20 -2.65 11.53
C ARG A 104 -9.70 -4.08 11.36
N SER A 105 -10.23 -4.81 10.38
CA SER A 105 -9.78 -6.17 10.06
C SER A 105 -8.28 -6.20 9.75
N TYR A 106 -7.85 -5.27 8.88
CA TYR A 106 -6.45 -5.17 8.48
C TYR A 106 -5.52 -4.77 9.63
N VAL A 107 -5.91 -3.81 10.47
CA VAL A 107 -5.14 -3.43 11.67
C VAL A 107 -5.04 -4.58 12.67
N GLY A 108 -6.09 -5.38 12.83
CA GLY A 108 -6.04 -6.61 13.62
C GLY A 108 -5.05 -7.64 13.06
N GLU A 109 -4.94 -7.73 11.73
CA GLU A 109 -3.97 -8.59 11.06
C GLU A 109 -2.53 -8.08 11.23
N LEU A 110 -2.30 -6.75 11.16
CA LEU A 110 -1.01 -6.13 11.49
C LEU A 110 -0.51 -6.50 12.89
N ALA A 111 -1.41 -6.47 13.88
CA ALA A 111 -1.08 -6.85 15.26
C ALA A 111 -0.67 -8.32 15.38
N ARG A 112 -1.29 -9.21 14.59
CA ARG A 112 -0.88 -10.62 14.51
C ARG A 112 0.50 -10.79 13.89
N LEU A 113 0.79 -10.07 12.81
CA LEU A 113 2.09 -10.14 12.11
C LEU A 113 3.26 -9.75 13.01
N LEU A 114 3.07 -8.81 13.95
CA LEU A 114 4.08 -8.44 14.95
C LEU A 114 4.48 -9.60 15.86
N THR A 115 3.57 -10.54 16.11
CA THR A 115 3.78 -11.68 17.02
C THR A 115 4.16 -12.97 16.30
N ASP A 116 3.99 -13.01 14.98
CA ASP A 116 4.16 -14.21 14.18
C ASP A 116 5.64 -14.43 13.82
N ARG A 117 6.20 -15.60 14.13
CA ARG A 117 7.59 -15.94 13.82
C ARG A 117 7.67 -16.54 12.43
N ARG A 118 7.89 -15.69 11.42
CA ARG A 118 8.13 -16.14 10.04
C ARG A 118 9.58 -16.54 9.79
N PRO A 119 9.83 -17.53 8.92
CA PRO A 119 11.16 -17.81 8.40
C PRO A 119 11.75 -16.55 7.76
N ARG A 120 13.05 -16.29 7.99
CA ARG A 120 13.73 -15.15 7.38
C ARG A 120 13.79 -15.36 5.86
N PRO A 121 13.40 -14.36 5.04
CA PRO A 121 13.49 -14.45 3.59
C PRO A 121 14.94 -14.28 3.11
N SER A 122 15.16 -14.29 1.79
CA SER A 122 16.47 -14.10 1.19
C SER A 122 17.08 -12.74 1.54
N ALA A 123 18.42 -12.65 1.55
CA ALA A 123 19.14 -11.40 1.84
C ALA A 123 18.73 -10.26 0.88
N GLN A 124 18.57 -10.57 -0.42
CA GLN A 124 18.12 -9.61 -1.43
C GLN A 124 16.72 -9.04 -1.10
N ARG A 125 15.81 -9.88 -0.57
CA ARG A 125 14.48 -9.43 -0.17
C ARG A 125 14.55 -8.54 1.07
N CYS A 126 15.41 -8.86 2.03
CA CYS A 126 15.62 -8.00 3.20
C CYS A 126 16.15 -6.61 2.83
N GLU A 127 17.12 -6.53 1.92
CA GLU A 127 17.66 -5.26 1.43
C GLU A 127 16.56 -4.42 0.73
N ALA A 128 15.72 -5.07 -0.08
CA ALA A 128 14.59 -4.41 -0.72
C ALA A 128 13.57 -3.86 0.30
N LEU A 129 13.28 -4.63 1.35
CA LEU A 129 12.33 -4.26 2.41
C LEU A 129 12.85 -3.13 3.29
N GLU A 130 14.16 -3.10 3.56
CA GLU A 130 14.82 -2.03 4.31
C GLU A 130 14.69 -0.67 3.61
N GLY A 131 14.79 -0.64 2.29
CA GLY A 131 14.51 0.56 1.50
C GLY A 131 13.01 0.85 1.31
N TRP A 132 12.18 -0.18 1.26
CA TRP A 132 10.75 -0.05 0.99
C TRP A 132 9.95 0.52 2.16
N ALA A 133 10.17 0.03 3.39
CA ALA A 133 9.40 0.46 4.55
C ALA A 133 9.45 1.98 4.78
N PRO A 134 10.62 2.64 4.84
CA PRO A 134 10.68 4.09 5.01
C PRO A 134 10.05 4.85 3.83
N ARG A 135 10.36 4.49 2.58
CA ARG A 135 9.76 5.16 1.40
C ARG A 135 8.24 5.06 1.37
N THR A 136 7.70 3.92 1.78
CA THR A 136 6.26 3.70 1.85
C THR A 136 5.62 4.54 2.95
N ALA A 137 6.25 4.60 4.13
CA ALA A 137 5.82 5.48 5.21
C ALA A 137 5.83 6.95 4.78
N ASP A 138 6.88 7.40 4.07
CA ASP A 138 7.01 8.75 3.53
C ASP A 138 5.87 9.07 2.55
N ALA A 139 5.61 8.17 1.59
CA ALA A 139 4.50 8.30 0.65
C ALA A 139 3.13 8.42 1.35
N GLY A 140 2.94 7.68 2.44
CA GLY A 140 1.78 7.80 3.31
C GLY A 140 1.60 9.18 3.90
N ARG A 141 2.65 9.73 4.50
CA ARG A 141 2.64 11.07 5.09
C ARG A 141 2.36 12.13 4.03
N GLU A 142 2.99 12.02 2.86
CA GLU A 142 2.72 12.93 1.74
C GLU A 142 1.26 12.86 1.27
N ALA A 143 0.66 11.68 1.22
CA ALA A 143 -0.75 11.50 0.87
C ALA A 143 -1.67 12.18 1.91
N VAL A 144 -1.39 12.03 3.21
CA VAL A 144 -2.14 12.69 4.29
C VAL A 144 -2.04 14.20 4.20
N GLU A 145 -0.83 14.74 4.07
CA GLU A 145 -0.65 16.17 3.93
C GLU A 145 -1.35 16.73 2.70
N ARG A 146 -1.35 15.97 1.59
CA ARG A 146 -2.03 16.36 0.37
C ARG A 146 -3.54 16.36 0.54
N ALA A 147 -4.10 15.32 1.15
CA ALA A 147 -5.52 15.27 1.45
C ALA A 147 -5.94 16.43 2.37
N ARG A 148 -5.11 16.80 3.34
CA ARG A 148 -5.30 18.00 4.19
C ARG A 148 -5.32 19.28 3.38
N ARG A 149 -4.34 19.49 2.50
CA ARG A 149 -4.32 20.65 1.59
C ARG A 149 -5.53 20.71 0.67
N ASN A 150 -6.08 19.55 0.29
CA ASN A 150 -7.23 19.42 -0.59
C ASN A 150 -8.59 19.48 0.15
N GLY A 151 -8.61 19.69 1.48
CA GLY A 151 -9.84 19.73 2.26
C GLY A 151 -10.58 18.39 2.35
N LEU A 152 -9.86 17.28 2.17
CA LEU A 152 -10.42 15.91 2.15
C LEU A 152 -10.41 15.24 3.53
N MET A 153 -9.95 15.95 4.57
CA MET A 153 -9.83 15.42 5.93
C MET A 153 -11.17 15.31 6.67
N ASP A 154 -12.21 15.99 6.20
CA ASP A 154 -13.57 15.88 6.75
C ASP A 154 -14.45 14.90 5.94
N SER A 155 -13.88 14.28 4.90
CA SER A 155 -14.56 13.27 4.08
C SER A 155 -14.43 11.86 4.67
N GLU A 156 -15.05 10.85 4.03
CA GLU A 156 -14.92 9.43 4.44
C GLU A 156 -13.46 8.95 4.59
N TYR A 157 -12.51 9.63 3.94
CA TYR A 157 -11.07 9.37 4.01
C TYR A 157 -10.36 10.04 5.21
N GLY A 158 -11.03 10.94 5.92
CA GLY A 158 -10.49 11.70 7.05
C GLY A 158 -10.06 10.87 8.24
N ILE A 159 -10.89 9.91 8.64
CA ILE A 159 -10.63 8.97 9.75
C ILE A 159 -9.39 8.12 9.45
N LEU A 160 -9.28 7.72 8.19
CA LEU A 160 -8.19 6.93 7.65
C LEU A 160 -6.86 7.71 7.75
N LEU A 161 -6.87 8.97 7.32
CA LEU A 161 -5.68 9.82 7.31
C LEU A 161 -5.30 10.35 8.71
N ASP A 162 -6.25 10.47 9.64
CA ASP A 162 -5.99 10.84 11.04
C ASP A 162 -5.09 9.81 11.76
N LEU A 163 -5.23 8.51 11.44
CA LEU A 163 -4.39 7.44 12.00
C LEU A 163 -2.91 7.56 11.65
N LEU A 164 -2.56 8.23 10.54
CA LEU A 164 -1.18 8.51 10.14
C LEU A 164 -0.65 9.87 10.64
N SER A 165 -1.51 10.69 11.24
CA SER A 165 -1.13 12.05 11.66
C SER A 165 -0.51 12.12 13.07
N ARG A 166 -0.41 10.97 13.75
CA ARG A 166 0.17 10.79 15.09
C ARG A 166 1.55 10.16 15.00
#